data_AF-A0A1V6KD69-F1
#
_entry.id   AF-A0A1V6KD69-F1
#
_cell.length_a   1.000
_cell.length_b   1.000
_cell.length_c   1.000
_cell.angle_alpha   90.00
_cell.angle_beta   90.00
_cell.angle_gamma   90.00
#
_symmetry.space_group_name_H-M   'P 1'
#
loop_
_entity.id
_entity.type
_entity.pdbx_description
1 polymer ?
#
loop_
_entity_poly.entity_id
_entity_poly.type
_entity_poly.pdbx_seq_one_letter_code
_entity_poly.pdbx_strand_id
1 'polypeptide(L)'
;MKKFFKKILILGGTLAAAHFGFKAYKKISGTAKLSKSLPEFLNNVYGEMPQVNVNHTLNSTRIKVFFSQEILDKHTDIETTIREYIDDFYPEIAKTSVDISIMPATEETEDIPVEEETEEKE
;
A
#
# COMPACT_ATOMS: atom_id res chain seq x y z
N MET A 1 26.03 33.21 -21.73
CA MET A 1 25.40 32.85 -20.43
C MET A 1 24.03 32.18 -20.55
N LYS A 2 23.07 32.70 -21.35
CA LYS A 2 21.71 32.10 -21.45
C LYS A 2 21.65 30.63 -21.92
N LYS A 3 22.55 30.19 -22.80
CA LYS A 3 22.59 28.80 -23.31
C LYS A 3 23.11 27.79 -22.27
N PHE A 4 24.00 28.21 -21.38
CA PHE A 4 24.57 27.34 -20.34
C PHE A 4 23.57 27.12 -19.20
N PHE A 5 22.91 28.19 -18.73
CA PHE A 5 21.83 28.09 -17.74
C PHE A 5 20.66 27.25 -18.25
N LYS A 6 20.25 27.40 -19.52
CA LYS A 6 19.21 26.52 -20.11
C LYS A 6 19.62 25.05 -20.08
N LYS A 7 20.87 24.72 -20.40
CA LYS A 7 21.37 23.33 -20.33
C LYS A 7 21.39 22.79 -18.90
N ILE A 8 21.82 23.60 -17.92
CA ILE A 8 21.81 23.22 -16.50
C ILE A 8 20.37 23.04 -15.98
N LEU A 9 19.44 23.90 -16.38
CA LEU A 9 18.01 23.76 -16.04
C LEU A 9 17.39 22.50 -16.65
N ILE A 10 17.72 22.18 -17.90
CA ILE A 10 17.23 20.95 -18.55
C ILE A 10 17.84 19.71 -17.88
N LEU A 11 19.15 19.70 -17.63
CA LEU A 11 19.83 18.56 -16.99
C LEU A 11 19.40 18.39 -15.52
N GLY A 12 19.30 19.49 -14.77
CA GLY A 12 18.84 19.51 -13.39
C GLY A 12 17.35 19.16 -13.27
N GLY A 13 16.52 19.67 -14.18
CA GLY A 13 15.10 19.35 -14.25
C GLY A 13 14.83 17.89 -14.58
N THR A 14 15.58 17.30 -15.52
CA THR A 14 15.47 15.86 -15.84
C THR A 14 15.93 14.97 -14.69
N LEU A 15 17.05 15.30 -14.03
CA LEU A 15 17.49 14.59 -12.82
C LEU A 15 16.48 14.68 -11.68
N ALA A 16 15.89 15.85 -11.45
CA ALA A 16 14.84 16.03 -10.46
C ALA A 16 13.61 15.20 -10.81
N ALA A 17 13.12 15.26 -12.05
CA ALA A 17 11.97 14.47 -12.50
C ALA A 17 12.21 12.96 -12.37
N ALA A 18 13.41 12.48 -12.70
CA ALA A 18 13.78 11.07 -12.52
C ALA A 18 13.77 10.66 -11.03
N HIS A 19 14.32 11.50 -10.14
CA HIS A 19 14.36 11.22 -8.70
C HIS A 19 12.95 11.22 -8.08
N PHE A 20 12.12 12.22 -8.40
CA PHE A 20 10.74 12.28 -7.91
C PHE A 20 9.87 11.19 -8.52
N GLY A 21 10.04 10.89 -9.81
CA GLY A 21 9.33 9.81 -10.51
C GLY A 21 9.67 8.44 -9.92
N PHE A 22 10.95 8.16 -9.64
CA PHE A 22 11.37 6.91 -9.01
C PHE A 22 10.81 6.76 -7.59
N LYS A 23 10.78 7.84 -6.81
CA LYS A 23 10.21 7.83 -5.45
C LYS A 23 8.69 7.61 -5.48
N ALA A 24 7.97 8.24 -6.41
CA ALA A 24 6.54 8.02 -6.61
C ALA A 24 6.25 6.58 -7.07
N TYR A 25 7.00 6.06 -8.03
CA TYR A 25 6.87 4.69 -8.51
C TYR A 25 7.06 3.64 -7.40
N LYS A 26 8.10 3.79 -6.58
CA LYS A 26 8.34 2.90 -5.43
C LYS A 26 7.16 2.90 -4.44
N LYS A 27 6.53 4.06 -4.24
CA LYS A 27 5.39 4.20 -3.33
C LYS A 27 4.13 3.52 -3.88
N ILE A 28 3.80 3.79 -5.14
CA ILE A 28 2.63 3.21 -5.82
C ILE A 28 2.77 1.68 -5.96
N SER A 29 3.92 1.22 -6.44
CA SER A 29 4.18 -0.22 -6.58
C SER A 29 4.26 -0.94 -5.23
N GLY A 30 4.70 -0.25 -4.17
CA GLY A 30 4.70 -0.76 -2.80
C GLY A 30 3.29 -1.09 -2.31
N THR A 31 2.35 -0.15 -2.43
CA THR A 31 0.95 -0.36 -2.00
C THR A 31 0.27 -1.48 -2.80
N ALA A 32 0.47 -1.52 -4.12
CA ALA A 32 -0.10 -2.58 -4.96
C ALA A 32 0.44 -3.97 -4.59
N LYS A 33 1.73 -4.08 -4.26
CA LYS A 33 2.35 -5.32 -3.79
C LYS A 33 1.89 -5.69 -2.37
N LEU A 34 1.72 -4.71 -1.49
CA LEU A 34 1.20 -4.93 -0.14
C LEU A 34 -0.21 -5.53 -0.21
N SER A 35 -1.10 -4.95 -1.02
CA SER A 35 -2.48 -5.44 -1.18
C SER A 35 -2.56 -6.91 -1.61
N LYS A 36 -1.61 -7.38 -2.43
CA LYS A 36 -1.55 -8.78 -2.88
C LYS A 36 -0.86 -9.71 -1.90
N SER A 37 0.27 -9.29 -1.31
CA SER A 37 1.09 -10.14 -0.47
C SER A 37 0.61 -10.22 0.98
N LEU A 38 -0.04 -9.18 1.50
CA LEU A 38 -0.55 -9.16 2.87
C LEU A 38 -1.57 -10.27 3.14
N PRO A 39 -2.62 -10.50 2.31
CA PRO A 39 -3.53 -11.61 2.53
C PRO A 39 -2.85 -12.98 2.41
N GLU A 40 -1.86 -13.13 1.52
CA GLU A 40 -1.08 -14.37 1.39
C GLU A 40 -0.24 -14.64 2.65
N PHE A 41 0.45 -13.62 3.16
CA PHE A 41 1.21 -13.70 4.41
C PHE A 41 0.31 -14.08 5.58
N LEU A 42 -0.82 -13.39 5.71
CA LEU A 42 -1.80 -13.63 6.78
C LEU A 42 -2.41 -15.03 6.70
N ASN A 43 -2.65 -15.56 5.50
CA ASN A 43 -3.06 -16.95 5.31
C ASN A 43 -2.01 -17.95 5.79
N ASN A 44 -0.73 -17.68 5.55
CA ASN A 44 0.34 -18.56 6.02
C ASN A 44 0.50 -18.53 7.56
N VAL A 45 0.20 -17.40 8.20
CA VAL A 45 0.31 -17.25 9.66
C VAL A 45 -0.91 -17.83 10.38
N TYR A 46 -2.11 -17.52 9.90
CA TYR A 46 -3.37 -17.81 10.60
C TYR A 46 -4.19 -18.94 9.97
N GLY A 47 -3.80 -19.43 8.79
CA GLY A 47 -4.45 -20.56 8.11
C GLY A 47 -5.75 -20.20 7.37
N GLU A 48 -6.10 -18.91 7.30
CA GLU A 48 -7.27 -18.39 6.60
C GLU A 48 -6.86 -17.21 5.72
N MET A 49 -7.36 -17.15 4.49
CA MET A 49 -7.09 -16.04 3.58
C MET A 49 -8.06 -14.88 3.86
N PRO A 50 -7.61 -13.78 4.50
CA PRO A 50 -8.49 -12.67 4.81
C PRO A 50 -8.76 -11.84 3.56
N GLN A 51 -9.90 -11.14 3.57
CA GLN A 51 -10.08 -10.04 2.65
C GLN A 51 -9.30 -8.83 3.17
N VAL A 52 -8.55 -8.19 2.28
CA VAL A 52 -7.74 -7.02 2.62
C VAL A 52 -8.10 -5.88 1.68
N ASN A 53 -8.41 -4.71 2.26
CA ASN A 53 -8.57 -3.46 1.53
C ASN A 53 -7.48 -2.48 1.97
N VAL A 54 -6.63 -2.10 1.02
CA VAL A 54 -5.57 -1.12 1.23
C VAL A 54 -5.92 0.15 0.47
N ASN A 55 -6.17 1.23 1.21
CA ASN A 55 -6.38 2.56 0.65
C ASN A 55 -5.19 3.46 1.01
N HIS A 56 -4.52 3.99 -0.01
CA HIS A 56 -3.35 4.86 0.17
C HIS A 56 -3.66 6.29 -0.25
N THR A 57 -3.37 7.23 0.66
CA THR A 57 -3.36 8.66 0.39
C THR A 57 -1.92 9.18 0.39
N LEU A 58 -1.72 10.46 0.02
CA LEU A 58 -0.39 11.08 -0.01
C LEU A 58 0.41 10.90 1.30
N ASN A 59 -0.25 10.89 2.47
CA ASN A 59 0.43 10.89 3.77
C ASN A 59 0.00 9.75 4.71
N SER A 60 -0.99 8.94 4.31
CA SER A 60 -1.48 7.85 5.14
C SER A 60 -1.86 6.62 4.33
N THR A 61 -1.78 5.46 4.95
CA THR A 61 -2.24 4.19 4.41
C THR A 61 -3.24 3.59 5.38
N ARG A 62 -4.47 3.37 4.93
CA ARG A 62 -5.50 2.66 5.69
C ARG A 62 -5.56 1.22 5.21
N ILE A 63 -5.45 0.28 6.13
CA ILE A 63 -5.47 -1.15 5.87
C ILE A 63 -6.64 -1.72 6.66
N LYS A 64 -7.64 -2.23 5.96
CA LYS A 64 -8.76 -2.95 6.54
C LYS A 64 -8.56 -4.43 6.26
N VAL A 65 -8.59 -5.24 7.30
CA VAL A 65 -8.47 -6.69 7.20
C VAL A 65 -9.73 -7.32 7.77
N PHE A 66 -10.30 -8.24 7.01
CA PHE A 66 -11.51 -8.96 7.37
C PHE A 66 -11.19 -10.44 7.55
N PHE A 67 -11.48 -10.95 8.74
CA PHE A 67 -11.28 -12.35 9.12
C PHE A 67 -12.58 -12.95 9.64
N SER A 68 -12.70 -14.28 9.60
CA SER A 68 -13.75 -14.98 10.33
C SER A 68 -13.69 -14.68 11.83
N GLN A 69 -14.85 -14.72 12.50
CA GLN A 69 -14.92 -14.51 13.95
C GLN A 69 -14.06 -15.53 14.71
N GLU A 70 -13.92 -16.75 14.19
CA GLU A 70 -13.07 -17.78 14.80
C GLU A 70 -11.60 -17.37 14.89
N ILE A 71 -11.07 -16.72 13.86
CA ILE A 71 -9.68 -16.23 13.87
C ILE A 71 -9.55 -15.05 14.82
N LEU A 72 -10.50 -14.12 14.81
CA LEU A 72 -10.50 -12.96 15.70
C LEU A 72 -10.56 -13.34 17.19
N ASP A 73 -11.29 -14.40 17.51
CA ASP A 73 -11.40 -14.90 18.89
C ASP A 73 -10.14 -15.67 19.33
N LYS A 74 -9.44 -16.31 18.39
CA LYS A 74 -8.21 -17.10 18.65
C LYS A 74 -6.94 -16.23 18.69
N HIS A 75 -6.90 -15.16 17.91
CA HIS A 75 -5.69 -14.37 17.65
C HIS A 75 -5.92 -12.89 17.93
N THR A 76 -5.24 -12.37 18.94
CA THR A 76 -5.31 -10.95 19.35
C THR A 76 -4.10 -10.12 18.86
N ASP A 77 -3.14 -10.79 18.23
CA ASP A 77 -1.85 -10.25 17.79
C ASP A 77 -1.84 -9.82 16.31
N ILE A 78 -2.96 -9.97 15.61
CA ILE A 78 -3.09 -9.69 14.16
C ILE A 78 -2.61 -8.29 13.80
N GLU A 79 -2.99 -7.27 14.58
CA GLU A 79 -2.59 -5.88 14.30
C GLU A 79 -1.08 -5.69 14.37
N THR A 80 -0.45 -6.27 15.40
CA THR A 80 0.99 -6.18 15.62
C THR A 80 1.74 -6.90 14.51
N THR A 81 1.27 -8.10 14.14
CA THR A 81 1.84 -8.89 13.04
C THR A 81 1.78 -8.17 11.70
N ILE A 82 0.66 -7.52 11.38
CA ILE A 82 0.54 -6.69 10.17
C ILE A 82 1.53 -5.52 10.22
N ARG A 83 1.66 -4.86 11.38
CA ARG A 83 2.57 -3.73 11.55
C ARG A 83 4.03 -4.14 11.36
N GLU A 84 4.46 -5.22 11.99
CA GLU A 84 5.82 -5.78 11.84
C GLU A 84 6.11 -6.15 10.38
N TYR A 85 5.17 -6.81 9.70
CA TYR A 85 5.32 -7.15 8.29
C TYR A 85 5.48 -5.89 7.39
N ILE A 86 4.73 -4.83 7.66
CA ILE A 86 4.86 -3.57 6.91
C ILE A 86 6.21 -2.91 7.20
N ASP A 87 6.67 -2.92 8.45
CA ASP A 87 7.95 -2.32 8.83
C ASP A 87 9.13 -3.05 8.15
N ASP A 88 9.09 -4.38 8.10
CA ASP A 88 10.16 -5.21 7.53
C ASP A 88 10.19 -5.18 5.99
N PHE A 89 9.04 -5.33 5.34
CA PHE A 89 8.96 -5.53 3.89
C PHE A 89 8.55 -4.28 3.11
N TYR A 90 7.90 -3.31 3.78
CA TYR A 90 7.37 -2.10 3.16
C TYR A 90 7.77 -0.82 3.92
N PRO A 91 9.07 -0.58 4.15
CA PRO A 91 9.54 0.54 4.97
C PRO A 91 9.15 1.91 4.41
N GLU A 92 8.87 2.03 3.10
CA GLU A 92 8.37 3.28 2.52
C GLU A 92 6.91 3.58 2.89
N ILE A 93 6.10 2.53 3.16
CA ILE A 93 4.73 2.65 3.65
C ILE A 93 4.75 2.91 5.16
N ALA A 94 5.62 2.23 5.91
CA ALA A 94 5.84 2.44 7.35
C ALA A 94 6.22 3.89 7.71
N LYS A 95 6.90 4.61 6.81
CA LYS A 95 7.22 6.04 6.98
C LYS A 95 6.00 6.96 6.90
N THR A 96 4.85 6.45 6.45
CA THR A 96 3.57 7.20 6.41
C THR A 96 2.72 6.86 7.63
N SER A 97 1.63 7.59 7.86
CA SER A 97 0.68 7.21 8.90
C SER A 97 -0.05 5.94 8.47
N VAL A 98 0.23 4.80 9.12
CA VAL A 98 -0.47 3.53 8.86
C VAL A 98 -1.58 3.32 9.89
N ASP A 99 -2.81 3.17 9.41
CA ASP A 99 -4.00 2.90 10.21
C ASP A 99 -4.51 1.50 9.87
N ILE A 100 -4.54 0.60 10.85
CA ILE A 100 -4.89 -0.81 10.69
C ILE A 100 -6.22 -1.04 11.41
N SER A 101 -7.21 -1.53 10.67
CA SER A 101 -8.53 -1.87 11.21
C SER A 101 -8.82 -3.34 10.93
N ILE A 102 -9.11 -4.10 11.98
CA ILE A 102 -9.46 -5.52 11.89
C ILE A 102 -10.96 -5.66 12.18
N MET A 103 -11.68 -6.30 11.27
CA MET A 103 -13.14 -6.43 11.32
C MET A 103 -13.56 -7.87 11.02
N PRO A 104 -14.73 -8.31 11.50
CA PRO A 104 -15.29 -9.59 11.08
C PRO A 104 -15.65 -9.55 9.60
N ALA A 105 -15.37 -10.63 8.87
CA ALA A 105 -15.83 -10.82 7.50
C ALA A 105 -17.35 -10.99 7.52
N THR A 106 -18.06 -10.01 6.96
CA THR A 106 -19.51 -10.07 6.73
C THR A 106 -19.79 -10.49 5.29
N GLU A 107 -20.87 -11.23 5.04
CA GLU A 107 -21.24 -11.71 3.69
C GLU A 107 -21.39 -10.59 2.64
N GLU A 108 -21.58 -9.33 3.06
CA GLU A 108 -21.73 -8.16 2.18
C GLU A 108 -20.40 -7.53 1.70
N THR A 109 -19.26 -8.08 2.08
CA THR A 109 -17.96 -7.46 1.79
C THR A 109 -17.39 -7.83 0.40
N GLU A 110 -18.06 -8.71 -0.35
CA GLU A 110 -17.57 -9.25 -1.64
C GLU A 110 -17.53 -8.24 -2.81
N ASP A 111 -18.21 -7.09 -2.72
CA ASP A 111 -18.30 -6.11 -3.79
C ASP A 111 -17.66 -4.76 -3.42
N ILE A 112 -16.33 -4.67 -3.43
CA ILE A 112 -15.66 -3.36 -3.54
C ILE A 112 -14.94 -3.32 -4.89
N PRO A 113 -15.44 -2.53 -5.86
CA PRO A 113 -14.84 -2.45 -7.18
C PRO A 113 -13.42 -1.91 -7.04
N VAL A 114 -12.47 -2.63 -7.62
CA VAL A 114 -11.17 -2.10 -7.99
C VAL A 114 -11.46 -0.99 -9.01
N GLU A 115 -11.45 0.27 -8.57
CA GLU A 115 -11.39 1.42 -9.49
C GLU A 115 -10.06 1.32 -10.25
N GLU A 116 -10.11 0.71 -11.44
CA GLU A 116 -9.17 1.01 -12.52
C GLU A 116 -9.37 2.48 -12.89
N GLU A 117 -8.47 3.35 -12.42
CA GLU A 117 -8.37 4.72 -12.92
C GLU A 117 -8.13 4.67 -14.44
N THR A 118 -9.15 5.14 -15.15
CA THR A 118 -9.23 5.50 -16.56
C THR A 118 -7.94 6.08 -17.14
N GLU A 119 -7.35 5.39 -18.13
CA GLU A 119 -6.55 6.03 -19.18
C GLU A 119 -7.50 6.80 -20.12
N GLU A 120 -7.70 8.08 -19.82
CA GLU A 120 -8.21 9.04 -20.80
C GLU A 120 -7.06 9.38 -21.75
N LYS A 121 -7.07 8.81 -22.96
CA LYS A 121 -6.16 9.18 -24.04
C LYS A 121 -6.78 10.32 -24.86
N GLU A 122 -5.95 11.35 -25.05
CA GLU A 122 -6.14 12.53 -25.91
C GLU A 122 -6.70 12.24 -27.31
#